data_AF-U1SMQ0-F1
#
_entry.id   AF-U1SMQ0-F1
#
_cell.length_a   1.000
_cell.length_b   1.000
_cell.length_c   1.000
_cell.angle_alpha   90.00
_cell.angle_beta   90.00
_cell.angle_gamma   90.00
#
_symmetry.space_group_name_H-M   'P 1'
#
loop_
_entity.id
_entity.type
_entity.pdbx_description
1 polymer ?
#
loop_
_entity_poly.entity_id
_entity_poly.type
_entity_poly.pdbx_seq_one_letter_code
_entity_poly.pdbx_strand_id
1 'polypeptide(L)'
;PSLSSPYQQLVPTQKWSASVNQLWGEQASLAFHPYQSNMYSRNMVYKRFGFSQFSTLDGPLFISPTTKLGTSPYVSDKSTYTSILNSLEKVDQSPHFYQVVTMQNHMPYKNYYANNEIKAESTTGTPLEDSEKSSIETYAKGMEYTDGCTKEFLEQLDKLNRPITVVFYGDHLPGVYKSAAKDDNNSVALHETDYFIWSNKASGVDNAQAAEKATNSAYTSPNFFTAQLAEHLNAKVSPYIAFLTALHAKVPAMEPPVVNKIQGWSRIPDGQALYLDNEGNYLDVSQADAQTKQLLEDYKFVQYDFTAGKNYLKNTDFMNIS
;
A
#
# COMPACT_ATOMS: atom_id res chain seq x y z
N PRO A 1 7.96 -5.17 -21.33
CA PRO A 1 6.88 -4.16 -21.25
C PRO A 1 6.41 -3.99 -19.79
N SER A 2 6.50 -2.77 -19.24
CA SER A 2 5.90 -2.45 -17.94
C SER A 2 4.40 -2.21 -18.08
N LEU A 3 3.65 -2.50 -17.02
CA LEU A 3 2.20 -2.29 -16.96
C LEU A 3 1.93 -0.98 -16.22
N SER A 4 1.23 -0.04 -16.85
CA SER A 4 0.82 1.22 -16.23
C SER A 4 -0.36 1.04 -15.27
N SER A 5 -1.19 0.01 -15.47
CA SER A 5 -2.30 -0.36 -14.60
C SER A 5 -2.46 -1.88 -14.57
N PRO A 6 -1.75 -2.60 -13.67
CA PRO A 6 -1.79 -4.05 -13.60
C PRO A 6 -3.21 -4.63 -13.43
N TYR A 7 -4.08 -3.94 -12.67
CA TYR A 7 -5.48 -4.34 -12.49
C TYR A 7 -6.29 -4.34 -13.79
N GLN A 8 -5.96 -3.46 -14.73
CA GLN A 8 -6.68 -3.35 -16.00
C GLN A 8 -6.01 -4.13 -17.13
N GLN A 9 -4.68 -4.29 -17.08
CA GLN A 9 -3.89 -4.85 -18.17
C GLN A 9 -3.54 -6.34 -17.98
N LEU A 10 -3.48 -6.81 -16.73
CA LEU A 10 -3.04 -8.17 -16.40
C LEU A 10 -4.17 -9.00 -15.78
N VAL A 11 -4.76 -8.52 -14.69
CA VAL A 11 -5.74 -9.31 -13.91
C VAL A 11 -6.93 -9.84 -14.75
N PRO A 12 -7.51 -9.10 -15.72
CA PRO A 12 -8.61 -9.63 -16.52
C PRO A 12 -8.24 -10.85 -17.36
N THR A 13 -6.97 -11.00 -17.75
CA THR A 13 -6.48 -12.05 -18.65
C THR A 13 -5.78 -13.20 -17.93
N GLN A 14 -5.45 -13.04 -16.63
CA GLN A 14 -4.82 -14.07 -15.83
C GLN A 14 -5.69 -15.33 -15.70
N LYS A 15 -5.15 -16.51 -16.03
CA LYS A 15 -5.84 -17.79 -15.82
C LYS A 15 -5.89 -18.22 -14.36
N TRP A 16 -4.94 -17.74 -13.57
CA TRP A 16 -4.82 -17.94 -12.14
C TRP A 16 -4.29 -16.65 -11.52
N SER A 17 -4.92 -16.21 -10.44
CA SER A 17 -4.56 -15.01 -9.70
C SER A 17 -4.32 -15.39 -8.25
N ALA A 18 -3.07 -15.65 -7.90
CA ALA A 18 -2.65 -15.79 -6.52
C ALA A 18 -2.76 -14.44 -5.81
N SER A 19 -3.36 -14.41 -4.62
CA SER A 19 -3.45 -13.21 -3.82
C SER A 19 -3.41 -13.54 -2.33
N VAL A 20 -2.67 -12.74 -1.55
CA VAL A 20 -2.40 -13.00 -0.13
C VAL A 20 -3.66 -13.11 0.72
N ASN A 21 -4.73 -12.39 0.36
CA ASN A 21 -5.99 -12.43 1.07
C ASN A 21 -6.60 -13.85 1.14
N GLN A 22 -6.26 -14.72 0.19
CA GLN A 22 -6.76 -16.09 0.12
C GLN A 22 -6.20 -16.98 1.25
N LEU A 23 -5.12 -16.56 1.93
CA LEU A 23 -4.58 -17.26 3.10
C LEU A 23 -5.53 -17.27 4.31
N TRP A 24 -6.50 -16.35 4.35
CA TRP A 24 -7.54 -16.30 5.39
C TRP A 24 -8.71 -17.24 5.13
N GLY A 25 -8.70 -17.95 3.99
CA GLY A 25 -9.74 -18.88 3.60
C GLY A 25 -10.85 -18.27 2.74
N GLU A 26 -11.73 -19.13 2.26
CA GLU A 26 -12.88 -18.71 1.47
C GLU A 26 -13.82 -17.86 2.32
N GLN A 27 -14.43 -16.85 1.71
CA GLN A 27 -15.37 -15.91 2.35
C GLN A 27 -14.80 -14.96 3.41
N ALA A 28 -13.53 -15.10 3.81
CA ALA A 28 -12.92 -14.31 4.88
C ALA A 28 -12.34 -12.95 4.44
N SER A 29 -12.39 -12.61 3.15
CA SER A 29 -11.77 -11.41 2.58
C SER A 29 -12.79 -10.31 2.27
N LEU A 30 -12.71 -9.20 3.00
CA LEU A 30 -13.61 -8.04 2.87
C LEU A 30 -12.84 -6.83 2.35
N ALA A 31 -13.41 -6.15 1.35
CA ALA A 31 -12.86 -4.92 0.81
C ALA A 31 -13.76 -3.71 1.07
N PHE A 32 -13.14 -2.56 1.32
CA PHE A 32 -13.80 -1.29 1.57
C PHE A 32 -13.15 -0.20 0.73
N HIS A 33 -13.95 0.52 -0.05
CA HIS A 33 -13.49 1.69 -0.78
C HIS A 33 -14.62 2.70 -0.88
N PRO A 34 -14.55 3.88 -0.25
CA PRO A 34 -15.62 4.88 -0.27
C PRO A 34 -15.63 5.67 -1.58
N TYR A 35 -15.63 4.96 -2.71
CA TYR A 35 -15.75 5.49 -4.05
C TYR A 35 -16.50 4.51 -4.97
N GLN A 36 -16.48 4.77 -6.28
CA GLN A 36 -17.07 3.88 -7.28
C GLN A 36 -16.29 2.57 -7.38
N SER A 37 -17.01 1.45 -7.38
CA SER A 37 -16.46 0.10 -7.42
C SER A 37 -15.63 -0.19 -8.68
N ASN A 38 -15.90 0.48 -9.78
CA ASN A 38 -15.23 0.27 -11.07
C ASN A 38 -13.92 1.07 -11.23
N MET A 39 -13.59 1.97 -10.29
CA MET A 39 -12.33 2.71 -10.34
C MET A 39 -11.16 1.71 -10.32
N TYR A 40 -10.29 1.78 -11.33
CA TYR A 40 -9.24 0.79 -11.61
C TYR A 40 -9.74 -0.66 -11.76
N SER A 41 -10.99 -0.86 -12.20
CA SER A 41 -11.60 -2.18 -12.39
C SER A 41 -11.68 -3.04 -11.12
N ARG A 42 -11.67 -2.42 -9.93
CA ARG A 42 -11.68 -3.12 -8.63
C ARG A 42 -12.83 -4.11 -8.48
N ASN A 43 -14.03 -3.78 -8.94
CA ASN A 43 -15.19 -4.67 -8.88
C ASN A 43 -14.96 -6.05 -9.54
N MET A 44 -14.22 -6.08 -10.65
CA MET A 44 -13.85 -7.30 -11.36
C MET A 44 -12.61 -7.94 -10.73
N VAL A 45 -11.60 -7.13 -10.39
CA VAL A 45 -10.34 -7.61 -9.80
C VAL A 45 -10.57 -8.28 -8.44
N TYR A 46 -11.32 -7.65 -7.54
CA TYR A 46 -11.58 -8.20 -6.21
C TYR A 46 -12.40 -9.51 -6.27
N LYS A 47 -13.30 -9.66 -7.25
CA LYS A 47 -13.94 -10.95 -7.53
C LYS A 47 -12.92 -12.02 -7.94
N ARG A 48 -11.95 -11.69 -8.80
CA ARG A 48 -10.90 -12.65 -9.21
C ARG A 48 -9.94 -13.00 -8.08
N PHE A 49 -9.67 -12.07 -7.17
CA PHE A 49 -8.86 -12.31 -5.97
C PHE A 49 -9.63 -13.03 -4.86
N GLY A 50 -10.93 -13.26 -5.02
CA GLY A 50 -11.74 -14.04 -4.08
C GLY A 50 -12.26 -13.24 -2.88
N PHE A 51 -12.36 -11.91 -2.99
CA PHE A 51 -13.06 -11.12 -1.98
C PHE A 51 -14.55 -11.48 -1.95
N SER A 52 -15.07 -11.74 -0.74
CA SER A 52 -16.48 -12.07 -0.53
C SER A 52 -17.37 -10.86 -0.46
N GLN A 53 -16.82 -9.75 0.02
CA GLN A 53 -17.53 -8.48 0.15
C GLN A 53 -16.68 -7.36 -0.41
N PHE A 54 -17.34 -6.43 -1.09
CA PHE A 54 -16.75 -5.16 -1.50
C PHE A 54 -17.75 -4.04 -1.27
N SER A 55 -17.52 -3.26 -0.21
CA SER A 55 -18.37 -2.15 0.21
C SER A 55 -17.92 -0.85 -0.45
N THR A 56 -18.81 -0.23 -1.23
CA THR A 56 -18.55 0.95 -2.06
C THR A 56 -19.69 1.97 -2.03
N LEU A 57 -19.58 3.07 -2.77
CA LEU A 57 -20.67 4.06 -2.86
C LEU A 57 -21.79 3.68 -3.85
N ASP A 58 -21.47 2.82 -4.81
CA ASP A 58 -22.35 2.39 -5.91
C ASP A 58 -22.92 0.97 -5.72
N GLY A 59 -22.57 0.30 -4.62
CA GLY A 59 -23.06 -1.02 -4.27
C GLY A 59 -22.36 -2.17 -5.01
N PRO A 60 -22.87 -3.41 -4.88
CA PRO A 60 -24.13 -3.79 -4.23
C PRO A 60 -24.10 -3.75 -2.69
N LEU A 61 -22.91 -3.70 -2.07
CA LEU A 61 -22.76 -3.43 -0.65
C LEU A 61 -22.40 -1.96 -0.47
N PHE A 62 -23.19 -1.24 0.30
CA PHE A 62 -23.00 0.18 0.52
C PHE A 62 -22.15 0.42 1.75
N ILE A 63 -21.04 1.13 1.57
CA ILE A 63 -20.21 1.59 2.68
C ILE A 63 -20.94 2.70 3.45
N SER A 64 -20.85 2.69 4.78
CA SER A 64 -21.52 3.67 5.63
C SER A 64 -20.82 3.77 7.00
N PRO A 65 -20.67 4.99 7.58
CA PRO A 65 -21.15 6.28 7.08
C PRO A 65 -20.34 6.83 5.89
N THR A 66 -20.82 7.91 5.26
CA THR A 66 -20.20 8.56 4.09
C THR A 66 -19.96 10.06 4.29
N THR A 67 -19.76 10.49 5.54
CA THR A 67 -19.56 11.90 5.90
C THR A 67 -18.27 12.43 5.26
N LYS A 68 -18.26 13.69 4.86
CA LYS A 68 -17.14 14.39 4.23
C LYS A 68 -16.64 15.51 5.14
N LEU A 69 -15.40 15.96 4.95
CA LEU A 69 -14.83 17.08 5.70
C LEU A 69 -14.90 18.38 4.90
N GLY A 70 -15.47 19.42 5.51
CA GLY A 70 -15.60 20.74 4.88
C GLY A 70 -16.33 20.65 3.53
N THR A 71 -15.72 21.22 2.48
CA THR A 71 -16.24 21.13 1.10
C THR A 71 -15.57 20.05 0.25
N SER A 72 -14.75 19.17 0.86
CA SER A 72 -14.13 18.05 0.15
C SER A 72 -15.20 17.15 -0.49
N PRO A 73 -15.03 16.71 -1.75
CA PRO A 73 -15.98 15.83 -2.40
C PRO A 73 -15.86 14.38 -1.92
N TYR A 74 -14.81 14.03 -1.17
CA TYR A 74 -14.49 12.67 -0.77
C TYR A 74 -14.97 12.35 0.65
N VAL A 75 -15.34 11.09 0.85
CA VAL A 75 -15.69 10.55 2.17
C VAL A 75 -14.46 10.60 3.07
N SER A 76 -14.67 10.97 4.34
CA SER A 76 -13.60 11.09 5.32
C SER A 76 -13.03 9.74 5.75
N ASP A 77 -11.78 9.75 6.19
CA ASP A 77 -11.12 8.55 6.71
C ASP A 77 -11.78 8.08 7.99
N LYS A 78 -12.22 9.00 8.85
CA LYS A 78 -13.08 8.70 10.02
C LYS A 78 -14.34 7.92 9.65
N SER A 79 -15.01 8.29 8.56
CA SER A 79 -16.20 7.55 8.10
C SER A 79 -15.85 6.14 7.61
N THR A 80 -14.73 6.04 6.87
CA THR A 80 -14.21 4.75 6.39
C THR A 80 -13.84 3.84 7.55
N TYR A 81 -13.10 4.34 8.55
CA TYR A 81 -12.73 3.61 9.76
C TYR A 81 -13.95 3.19 10.58
N THR A 82 -14.97 4.05 10.68
CA THR A 82 -16.24 3.69 11.32
C THR A 82 -16.92 2.53 10.60
N SER A 83 -16.88 2.49 9.26
CA SER A 83 -17.41 1.36 8.49
C SER A 83 -16.65 0.05 8.77
N ILE A 84 -15.33 0.12 9.03
CA ILE A 84 -14.54 -1.07 9.42
C ILE A 84 -14.96 -1.54 10.80
N LEU A 85 -15.05 -0.63 11.79
CA LEU A 85 -15.48 -0.96 13.15
C LEU A 85 -16.88 -1.59 13.15
N ASN A 86 -17.83 -1.01 12.41
CA ASN A 86 -19.17 -1.57 12.24
C ASN A 86 -19.17 -2.95 11.55
N SER A 87 -18.18 -3.24 10.70
CA SER A 87 -18.02 -4.56 10.09
C SER A 87 -17.46 -5.57 11.10
N LEU A 88 -16.45 -5.17 11.89
CA LEU A 88 -15.85 -5.99 12.94
C LEU A 88 -16.87 -6.43 14.01
N GLU A 89 -17.89 -5.63 14.28
CA GLU A 89 -19.01 -5.97 15.18
C GLU A 89 -19.95 -7.04 14.61
N LYS A 90 -20.01 -7.21 13.29
CA LYS A 90 -20.96 -8.09 12.60
C LYS A 90 -20.37 -9.44 12.22
N VAL A 91 -19.06 -9.49 11.99
CA VAL A 91 -18.36 -10.74 11.69
C VAL A 91 -18.09 -11.51 12.99
N ASP A 92 -17.96 -12.83 12.87
CA ASP A 92 -17.55 -13.66 14.01
C ASP A 92 -16.05 -13.51 14.31
N GLN A 93 -15.56 -14.29 15.27
CA GLN A 93 -14.16 -14.30 15.71
C GLN A 93 -13.22 -15.06 14.76
N SER A 94 -13.71 -15.64 13.66
CA SER A 94 -12.85 -16.31 12.70
C SER A 94 -11.87 -15.32 12.06
N PRO A 95 -10.71 -15.79 11.55
CA PRO A 95 -9.76 -14.92 10.88
C PRO A 95 -10.40 -14.24 9.66
N HIS A 96 -10.21 -12.93 9.53
CA HIS A 96 -10.68 -12.16 8.38
C HIS A 96 -9.55 -11.26 7.84
N PHE A 97 -9.52 -11.09 6.52
CA PHE A 97 -8.64 -10.17 5.82
C PHE A 97 -9.44 -8.93 5.38
N TYR A 98 -8.94 -7.74 5.72
CA TYR A 98 -9.57 -6.48 5.35
C TYR A 98 -8.65 -5.70 4.40
N GLN A 99 -9.10 -5.45 3.17
CA GLN A 99 -8.47 -4.49 2.26
C GLN A 99 -9.24 -3.17 2.33
N VAL A 100 -8.58 -2.09 2.74
CA VAL A 100 -9.22 -0.78 2.85
C VAL A 100 -8.45 0.22 1.98
N VAL A 101 -9.17 0.91 1.11
CA VAL A 101 -8.62 1.97 0.25
C VAL A 101 -9.40 3.24 0.54
N THR A 102 -8.78 4.19 1.22
CA THR A 102 -9.41 5.47 1.59
C THR A 102 -9.51 6.43 0.40
N MET A 103 -10.15 7.59 0.58
CA MET A 103 -10.31 8.61 -0.46
C MET A 103 -10.14 10.05 0.02
N GLN A 104 -10.09 10.31 1.34
CA GLN A 104 -10.16 11.67 1.88
C GLN A 104 -9.10 12.60 1.28
N ASN A 105 -7.87 12.09 1.15
CA ASN A 105 -6.72 12.84 0.67
C ASN A 105 -6.45 12.60 -0.83
N HIS A 106 -7.47 12.25 -1.63
CA HIS A 106 -7.32 12.11 -3.07
C HIS A 106 -7.40 13.48 -3.78
N MET A 107 -6.68 13.63 -4.89
CA MET A 107 -6.74 14.82 -5.75
C MET A 107 -8.16 15.04 -6.32
N PRO A 108 -8.57 16.28 -6.65
CA PRO A 108 -7.80 17.52 -6.58
C PRO A 108 -7.64 18.06 -5.16
N TYR A 109 -6.62 18.88 -4.92
CA TYR A 109 -6.35 19.54 -3.64
C TYR A 109 -6.74 21.02 -3.74
N LYS A 110 -7.96 21.35 -3.32
CA LYS A 110 -8.48 22.72 -3.29
C LYS A 110 -8.73 23.15 -1.84
N ASN A 111 -9.04 24.41 -1.60
CA ASN A 111 -9.32 24.93 -0.25
C ASN A 111 -10.61 24.34 0.38
N TYR A 112 -10.55 23.09 0.84
CA TYR A 112 -11.69 22.33 1.34
C TYR A 112 -11.99 22.58 2.81
N TYR A 113 -10.97 22.93 3.58
CA TYR A 113 -11.02 22.96 5.04
C TYR A 113 -11.03 24.41 5.52
N ALA A 114 -12.09 24.81 6.23
CA ALA A 114 -12.14 26.10 6.88
C ALA A 114 -11.02 26.21 7.92
N ASN A 115 -10.49 27.42 8.12
CA ASN A 115 -9.43 27.72 9.08
C ASN A 115 -8.18 26.83 8.90
N ASN A 116 -7.74 26.62 7.65
CA ASN A 116 -6.47 25.94 7.40
C ASN A 116 -5.30 26.86 7.81
N GLU A 117 -4.68 26.53 8.94
CA GLU A 117 -3.56 27.29 9.51
C GLU A 117 -2.21 26.87 8.95
N ILE A 118 -2.14 25.77 8.19
CA ILE A 118 -0.89 25.30 7.60
C ILE A 118 -0.40 26.30 6.54
N LYS A 119 0.90 26.56 6.56
CA LYS A 119 1.59 27.41 5.59
C LYS A 119 2.74 26.63 4.95
N ALA A 120 2.72 26.53 3.62
CA ALA A 120 3.78 25.91 2.86
C ALA A 120 4.74 26.98 2.32
N GLU A 121 6.04 26.73 2.47
CA GLU A 121 7.12 27.61 2.05
C GLU A 121 8.20 26.82 1.32
N SER A 122 8.94 27.50 0.44
CA SER A 122 10.07 26.90 -0.28
C SER A 122 11.34 27.01 0.53
N THR A 123 12.17 25.96 0.49
CA THR A 123 13.50 25.92 1.12
C THR A 123 14.62 26.40 0.19
N THR A 124 14.35 26.61 -1.11
CA THR A 124 15.36 26.97 -2.12
C THR A 124 15.44 28.47 -2.41
N GLY A 125 14.70 29.29 -1.65
CA GLY A 125 14.59 30.74 -1.86
C GLY A 125 13.74 31.15 -3.08
N THR A 126 13.34 30.20 -3.93
CA THR A 126 12.38 30.44 -5.02
C THR A 126 10.96 30.24 -4.49
N PRO A 127 10.08 31.25 -4.51
CA PRO A 127 8.70 31.11 -4.01
C PRO A 127 7.92 30.04 -4.78
N LEU A 128 7.06 29.30 -4.07
CA LEU A 128 6.10 28.38 -4.67
C LEU A 128 5.03 29.16 -5.44
N GLU A 129 4.51 28.58 -6.53
CA GLU A 129 3.31 29.10 -7.17
C GLU A 129 2.10 28.97 -6.21
N ASP A 130 1.18 29.94 -6.24
CA ASP A 130 -0.01 29.94 -5.35
C ASP A 130 -0.82 28.64 -5.44
N SER A 131 -0.91 28.04 -6.63
CA SER A 131 -1.62 26.78 -6.84
C SER A 131 -0.92 25.57 -6.20
N GLU A 132 0.41 25.53 -6.26
CA GLU A 132 1.23 24.50 -5.61
C GLU A 132 1.15 24.67 -4.08
N LYS A 133 1.37 25.90 -3.60
CA LYS A 133 1.24 26.25 -2.19
C LYS A 133 -0.11 25.85 -1.61
N SER A 134 -1.21 26.27 -2.25
CA SER A 134 -2.57 25.93 -1.80
C SER A 134 -2.85 24.42 -1.82
N SER A 135 -2.30 23.69 -2.79
CA SER A 135 -2.45 22.24 -2.87
C SER A 135 -1.70 21.52 -1.75
N ILE A 136 -0.46 21.93 -1.46
CA ILE A 136 0.36 21.40 -0.36
C ILE A 136 -0.32 21.68 0.99
N GLU A 137 -0.75 22.92 1.23
CA GLU A 137 -1.43 23.31 2.47
C GLU A 137 -2.74 22.53 2.67
N THR A 138 -3.51 22.32 1.59
CA THR A 138 -4.73 21.51 1.64
C THR A 138 -4.41 20.05 1.98
N TYR A 139 -3.45 19.44 1.28
CA TYR A 139 -3.06 18.05 1.51
C TYR A 139 -2.58 17.85 2.95
N ALA A 140 -1.68 18.70 3.42
CA ALA A 140 -1.15 18.64 4.78
C ALA A 140 -2.27 18.75 5.83
N LYS A 141 -3.30 19.58 5.60
CA LYS A 141 -4.43 19.69 6.51
C LYS A 141 -5.33 18.44 6.48
N GLY A 142 -5.48 17.81 5.32
CA GLY A 142 -6.11 16.50 5.20
C GLY A 142 -5.37 15.40 5.97
N MET A 143 -4.03 15.42 5.91
CA MET A 143 -3.18 14.52 6.68
C MET A 143 -3.28 14.74 8.19
N GLU A 144 -3.39 15.99 8.65
CA GLU A 144 -3.65 16.29 10.07
C GLU A 144 -4.95 15.63 10.57
N TYR A 145 -6.03 15.70 9.78
CA TYR A 145 -7.27 14.98 10.13
C TYR A 145 -7.10 13.46 10.11
N THR A 146 -6.32 12.95 9.15
CA THR A 146 -6.05 11.52 8.98
C THR A 146 -5.26 10.96 10.16
N ASP A 147 -4.24 11.69 10.63
CA ASP A 147 -3.45 11.36 11.81
C ASP A 147 -4.35 11.19 13.04
N GLY A 148 -5.17 12.21 13.34
CA GLY A 148 -6.09 12.18 14.47
C GLY A 148 -7.08 11.00 14.41
N CYS A 149 -7.72 10.78 13.25
CA CYS A 149 -8.69 9.68 13.15
C CYS A 149 -8.04 8.29 13.08
N THR A 150 -6.80 8.18 12.60
CA THR A 150 -6.05 6.91 12.61
C THR A 150 -5.68 6.54 14.04
N LYS A 151 -5.23 7.50 14.85
CA LYS A 151 -5.05 7.28 16.29
C LYS A 151 -6.34 6.82 16.97
N GLU A 152 -7.45 7.52 16.77
CA GLU A 152 -8.76 7.11 17.31
C GLU A 152 -9.14 5.69 16.86
N PHE A 153 -8.92 5.35 15.59
CA PHE A 153 -9.22 4.03 15.05
C PHE A 153 -8.41 2.92 15.72
N LEU A 154 -7.08 3.08 15.84
CA LEU A 154 -6.22 2.12 16.52
C LEU A 154 -6.60 1.98 18.00
N GLU A 155 -6.96 3.08 18.68
CA GLU A 155 -7.47 3.04 20.06
C GLU A 155 -8.80 2.28 20.20
N GLN A 156 -9.66 2.29 19.18
CA GLN A 156 -10.88 1.47 19.18
C GLN A 156 -10.55 -0.01 18.93
N LEU A 157 -9.65 -0.32 18.00
CA LEU A 157 -9.18 -1.69 17.76
C LEU A 157 -8.50 -2.29 19.00
N ASP A 158 -7.80 -1.47 19.78
CA ASP A 158 -7.10 -1.90 21.00
C ASP A 158 -8.05 -2.30 22.15
N LYS A 159 -9.31 -1.88 22.10
CA LYS A 159 -10.34 -2.26 23.07
C LYS A 159 -10.99 -3.62 22.76
N LEU A 160 -10.78 -4.15 21.56
CA LEU A 160 -11.40 -5.39 21.12
C LEU A 160 -10.64 -6.60 21.68
N ASN A 161 -11.37 -7.54 22.29
CA ASN A 161 -10.82 -8.83 22.70
C ASN A 161 -10.69 -9.80 21.51
N ARG A 162 -10.03 -9.34 20.44
CA ARG A 162 -9.80 -10.05 19.19
C ARG A 162 -8.41 -9.67 18.66
N PRO A 163 -7.51 -10.62 18.36
CA PRO A 163 -6.23 -10.32 17.72
C PRO A 163 -6.43 -9.57 16.41
N ILE A 164 -5.83 -8.38 16.30
CA ILE A 164 -5.89 -7.53 15.10
C ILE A 164 -4.51 -6.96 14.84
N THR A 165 -4.09 -7.01 13.58
CA THR A 165 -2.88 -6.36 13.08
C THR A 165 -3.26 -5.50 11.88
N VAL A 166 -2.74 -4.28 11.85
CA VAL A 166 -2.94 -3.28 10.80
C VAL A 166 -1.60 -3.06 10.10
N VAL A 167 -1.59 -3.27 8.79
CA VAL A 167 -0.54 -2.76 7.90
C VAL A 167 -1.09 -1.48 7.28
N PHE A 168 -0.60 -0.34 7.72
CA PHE A 168 -0.96 0.97 7.20
C PHE A 168 0.17 1.48 6.31
N TYR A 169 -0.15 2.04 5.14
CA TYR A 169 0.84 2.61 4.25
C TYR A 169 0.22 3.68 3.36
N GLY A 170 1.00 4.71 3.01
CA GLY A 170 0.67 5.61 1.90
C GLY A 170 0.87 4.91 0.56
N ASP A 171 -0.06 5.06 -0.39
CA ASP A 171 0.05 4.43 -1.70
C ASP A 171 1.00 5.19 -2.65
N HIS A 172 1.02 6.52 -2.55
CA HIS A 172 2.02 7.40 -3.16
C HIS A 172 1.95 8.82 -2.57
N LEU A 173 3.00 9.62 -2.75
CA LEU A 173 2.93 11.06 -2.46
C LEU A 173 1.98 11.78 -3.43
N PRO A 174 1.29 12.85 -2.99
CA PRO A 174 0.46 13.66 -3.87
C PRO A 174 1.34 14.33 -4.94
N GLY A 175 0.85 14.37 -6.19
CA GLY A 175 1.52 15.04 -7.31
C GLY A 175 1.50 16.58 -7.25
N VAL A 176 1.61 17.16 -6.05
CA VAL A 176 1.54 18.61 -5.79
C VAL A 176 2.91 19.27 -5.72
N TYR A 177 3.97 18.51 -5.45
CA TYR A 177 5.34 19.01 -5.25
C TYR A 177 6.10 19.30 -6.55
N LYS A 178 5.51 20.10 -7.44
CA LYS A 178 6.06 20.43 -8.77
C LYS A 178 7.44 21.08 -8.70
N SER A 179 7.67 21.93 -7.72
CA SER A 179 8.93 22.64 -7.55
C SER A 179 10.03 21.69 -7.05
N ALA A 180 9.73 20.81 -6.10
CA ALA A 180 10.68 19.81 -5.60
C ALA A 180 11.04 18.78 -6.68
N ALA A 181 10.08 18.40 -7.51
CA ALA A 181 10.31 17.45 -8.59
C ALA A 181 11.36 17.92 -9.61
N LYS A 182 11.60 19.24 -9.75
CA LYS A 182 12.57 19.81 -10.73
C LYS A 182 14.01 19.41 -10.45
N ASP A 183 14.31 18.95 -9.25
CA ASP A 183 15.61 18.45 -8.85
C ASP A 183 15.58 16.92 -8.82
N ASP A 184 16.32 16.30 -9.73
CA ASP A 184 16.40 14.84 -9.86
C ASP A 184 16.93 14.16 -8.58
N ASN A 185 17.66 14.89 -7.72
CA ASN A 185 18.10 14.38 -6.42
C ASN A 185 16.94 14.09 -5.46
N ASN A 186 15.75 14.67 -5.70
CA ASN A 186 14.56 14.41 -4.90
C ASN A 186 13.79 13.16 -5.34
N SER A 187 14.26 12.41 -6.35
CA SER A 187 13.52 11.29 -6.93
C SER A 187 13.10 10.25 -5.87
N VAL A 188 14.03 9.77 -5.03
CA VAL A 188 13.71 8.79 -3.99
C VAL A 188 12.73 9.37 -2.96
N ALA A 189 13.02 10.57 -2.43
CA ALA A 189 12.17 11.23 -1.44
C ALA A 189 10.74 11.49 -1.96
N LEU A 190 10.57 11.72 -3.27
CA LEU A 190 9.26 11.92 -3.89
C LEU A 190 8.48 10.60 -4.14
N HIS A 191 9.10 9.44 -3.89
CA HIS A 191 8.49 8.11 -3.98
C HIS A 191 8.54 7.37 -2.63
N GLU A 192 8.93 8.05 -1.56
CA GLU A 192 8.96 7.52 -0.20
C GLU A 192 7.68 7.96 0.55
N THR A 193 6.93 6.99 1.06
CA THR A 193 5.71 7.20 1.84
C THR A 193 5.77 6.41 3.12
N ASP A 194 5.17 6.94 4.17
CA ASP A 194 5.16 6.29 5.47
C ASP A 194 4.34 4.98 5.48
N TYR A 195 4.79 4.05 6.31
CA TYR A 195 4.05 2.85 6.65
C TYR A 195 4.28 2.47 8.11
N PHE A 196 3.38 1.65 8.67
CA PHE A 196 3.60 0.98 9.93
C PHE A 196 2.87 -0.36 9.98
N ILE A 197 3.39 -1.27 10.80
CA ILE A 197 2.72 -2.51 11.18
C ILE A 197 2.46 -2.44 12.68
N TRP A 198 1.18 -2.46 13.04
CA TRP A 198 0.74 -2.35 14.42
C TRP A 198 -0.21 -3.48 14.77
N SER A 199 -0.05 -4.06 15.95
CA SER A 199 -0.96 -5.05 16.51
C SER A 199 -1.60 -4.58 17.80
N ASN A 200 -2.86 -4.95 18.02
CA ASN A 200 -3.55 -4.63 19.26
C ASN A 200 -3.13 -5.54 20.44
N LYS A 201 -3.45 -5.16 21.67
CA LYS A 201 -3.11 -5.95 22.87
C LYS A 201 -3.57 -7.40 22.83
N ALA A 202 -4.74 -7.66 22.25
CA ALA A 202 -5.30 -9.01 22.17
C ALA A 202 -4.48 -9.96 21.29
N SER A 203 -3.61 -9.46 20.40
CA SER A 203 -2.70 -10.30 19.62
C SER A 203 -1.55 -10.89 20.43
N GLY A 204 -1.21 -10.30 21.58
CA GLY A 204 -0.03 -10.65 22.37
C GLY A 204 1.30 -10.20 21.76
N VAL A 205 1.29 -9.47 20.64
CA VAL A 205 2.49 -8.89 20.04
C VAL A 205 2.88 -7.61 20.77
N ASP A 206 4.11 -7.55 21.24
CA ASP A 206 4.72 -6.30 21.70
C ASP A 206 5.23 -5.53 20.47
N ASN A 207 4.54 -4.44 20.12
CA ASN A 207 4.89 -3.62 18.96
C ASN A 207 6.30 -3.03 19.03
N ALA A 208 6.78 -2.63 20.22
CA ALA A 208 8.11 -2.04 20.35
C ALA A 208 9.18 -3.10 20.12
N GLN A 209 9.01 -4.28 20.74
CA GLN A 209 9.91 -5.40 20.50
C GLN A 209 9.87 -5.89 19.04
N ALA A 210 8.69 -5.92 18.42
CA ALA A 210 8.56 -6.29 17.01
C ALA A 210 9.28 -5.29 16.10
N ALA A 211 9.19 -3.99 16.38
CA ALA A 211 9.90 -2.95 15.65
C ALA A 211 11.42 -3.05 15.78
N GLU A 212 11.94 -3.33 16.99
CA GLU A 212 13.39 -3.53 17.22
C GLU A 212 13.95 -4.76 16.50
N LYS A 213 13.13 -5.80 16.31
CA LYS A 213 13.53 -7.03 15.61
C LYS A 213 13.33 -6.97 14.10
N ALA A 214 12.52 -6.02 13.60
CA ALA A 214 12.17 -5.93 12.19
C ALA A 214 13.43 -5.70 11.36
N THR A 215 13.67 -6.59 10.40
CA THR A 215 14.84 -6.50 9.52
C THR A 215 14.54 -5.60 8.32
N ASN A 216 15.50 -4.73 7.97
CA ASN A 216 15.43 -3.82 6.82
C ASN A 216 14.11 -3.02 6.75
N SER A 217 13.66 -2.47 7.88
CA SER A 217 12.37 -1.78 7.98
C SER A 217 12.44 -0.29 7.63
N ALA A 218 13.63 0.29 7.45
CA ALA A 218 13.78 1.71 7.09
C ALA A 218 13.24 2.02 5.68
N TYR A 219 13.51 1.13 4.72
CA TYR A 219 13.02 1.21 3.35
C TYR A 219 12.33 -0.09 3.00
N THR A 220 11.19 -0.03 2.30
CA THR A 220 10.49 -1.23 1.83
C THR A 220 9.73 -0.92 0.54
N SER A 221 9.11 -1.95 -0.03
CA SER A 221 8.15 -1.79 -1.12
C SER A 221 6.90 -2.61 -0.84
N PRO A 222 5.72 -2.21 -1.35
CA PRO A 222 4.46 -2.84 -0.98
C PRO A 222 4.38 -4.36 -1.23
N ASN A 223 5.20 -4.90 -2.13
CA ASN A 223 5.32 -6.34 -2.36
C ASN A 223 5.92 -7.11 -1.17
N PHE A 224 6.61 -6.45 -0.24
CA PHE A 224 7.22 -7.07 0.94
C PHE A 224 6.37 -6.98 2.20
N PHE A 225 5.27 -6.21 2.21
CA PHE A 225 4.42 -6.07 3.40
C PHE A 225 3.87 -7.40 3.93
N THR A 226 3.66 -8.40 3.07
CA THR A 226 3.25 -9.74 3.53
C THR A 226 4.37 -10.46 4.29
N ALA A 227 5.62 -10.31 3.85
CA ALA A 227 6.78 -10.88 4.54
C ALA A 227 7.03 -10.16 5.87
N GLN A 228 6.96 -8.82 5.87
CA GLN A 228 7.10 -8.02 7.09
C GLN A 228 5.96 -8.27 8.08
N LEU A 229 4.73 -8.48 7.61
CA LEU A 229 3.61 -8.89 8.45
C LEU A 229 3.86 -10.24 9.12
N ALA A 230 4.37 -11.22 8.36
CA ALA A 230 4.71 -12.53 8.91
C ALA A 230 5.83 -12.45 9.95
N GLU A 231 6.86 -11.63 9.72
CA GLU A 231 7.93 -11.36 10.68
C GLU A 231 7.39 -10.70 11.96
N HIS A 232 6.58 -9.64 11.82
CA HIS A 232 5.95 -8.93 12.94
C HIS A 232 5.10 -9.85 13.83
N LEU A 233 4.39 -10.80 13.21
CA LEU A 233 3.54 -11.77 13.90
C LEU A 233 4.31 -13.00 14.41
N ASN A 234 5.59 -13.16 14.04
CA ASN A 234 6.32 -14.43 14.18
C ASN A 234 5.50 -15.62 13.62
N ALA A 235 4.88 -15.42 12.46
CA ALA A 235 3.97 -16.37 11.85
C ALA A 235 4.72 -17.43 11.02
N LYS A 236 4.06 -18.59 10.86
CA LYS A 236 4.47 -19.55 9.83
C LYS A 236 4.32 -18.94 8.44
N VAL A 237 5.19 -19.36 7.52
CA VAL A 237 5.27 -18.80 6.17
C VAL A 237 5.15 -19.89 5.11
N SER A 238 4.68 -19.52 3.92
CA SER A 238 4.80 -20.35 2.73
C SER A 238 6.19 -20.22 2.12
N PRO A 239 6.60 -21.12 1.21
CA PRO A 239 7.82 -20.94 0.43
C PRO A 239 7.89 -19.58 -0.30
N TYR A 240 6.76 -19.07 -0.80
CA TYR A 240 6.70 -17.75 -1.42
C TYR A 240 6.98 -16.61 -0.42
N ILE A 241 6.39 -16.65 0.77
CA ILE A 241 6.65 -15.64 1.80
C ILE A 241 8.10 -15.75 2.29
N ALA A 242 8.62 -16.95 2.50
CA ALA A 242 10.03 -17.17 2.85
C ALA A 242 10.98 -16.64 1.77
N PHE A 243 10.65 -16.84 0.49
CA PHE A 243 11.37 -16.24 -0.63
C PHE A 243 11.35 -14.71 -0.58
N LEU A 244 10.18 -14.09 -0.35
CA LEU A 244 10.07 -12.64 -0.19
C LEU A 244 10.87 -12.13 1.01
N THR A 245 10.89 -12.85 2.14
CA THR A 245 11.72 -12.52 3.31
C THR A 245 13.22 -12.54 2.94
N ALA A 246 13.68 -13.57 2.23
CA ALA A 246 15.07 -13.67 1.80
C ALA A 246 15.46 -12.58 0.80
N LEU A 247 14.56 -12.22 -0.12
CA LEU A 247 14.76 -11.13 -1.06
C LEU A 247 14.79 -9.77 -0.35
N HIS A 248 13.84 -9.50 0.56
CA HIS A 248 13.78 -8.27 1.35
C HIS A 248 15.04 -8.05 2.19
N ALA A 249 15.64 -9.13 2.70
CA ALA A 249 16.90 -9.08 3.45
C ALA A 249 18.08 -8.50 2.64
N LYS A 250 18.00 -8.56 1.30
CA LYS A 250 19.06 -8.14 0.36
C LYS A 250 18.68 -6.91 -0.47
N VAL A 251 17.39 -6.75 -0.76
CA VAL A 251 16.81 -5.70 -1.62
C VAL A 251 15.56 -5.18 -0.92
N PRO A 252 15.70 -4.25 0.05
CA PRO A 252 14.59 -3.74 0.83
C PRO A 252 13.51 -3.07 -0.02
N ALA A 253 13.90 -2.25 -0.99
CA ALA A 253 12.96 -1.51 -1.82
C ALA A 253 13.27 -1.66 -3.32
N MET A 254 12.22 -1.62 -4.13
CA MET A 254 12.29 -1.70 -5.56
C MET A 254 11.16 -0.92 -6.23
N GLU A 255 11.49 -0.27 -7.35
CA GLU A 255 10.51 0.36 -8.22
C GLU A 255 10.65 -0.23 -9.63
N PRO A 256 9.55 -0.69 -10.26
CA PRO A 256 9.62 -1.15 -11.64
C PRO A 256 10.08 0.00 -12.56
N PRO A 257 10.66 -0.29 -13.74
CA PRO A 257 10.99 0.75 -14.71
C PRO A 257 9.69 1.40 -15.19
N VAL A 258 9.33 2.54 -14.60
CA VAL A 258 8.12 3.27 -14.98
C VAL A 258 8.48 4.21 -16.11
N VAL A 259 8.41 3.73 -17.35
CA VAL A 259 8.50 4.60 -18.54
C VAL A 259 7.19 5.36 -18.71
N ASN A 260 6.93 6.36 -17.87
CA ASN A 260 5.83 7.29 -18.12
C ASN A 260 6.36 8.73 -18.17
N LYS A 261 6.21 9.39 -19.33
CA LYS A 261 6.16 10.85 -19.40
C LYS A 261 4.81 11.33 -18.87
N ILE A 262 4.68 11.48 -17.57
CA ILE A 262 3.56 12.22 -16.97
C ILE A 262 4.09 13.63 -16.74
N GLN A 263 3.38 14.67 -17.20
CA GLN A 263 3.70 16.07 -16.90
C GLN A 263 5.13 16.55 -17.24
N GLY A 264 5.79 15.99 -18.26
CA GLY A 264 7.11 16.47 -18.73
C GLY A 264 8.32 15.90 -17.97
N TRP A 265 8.11 14.96 -17.05
CA TRP A 265 9.16 14.28 -16.30
C TRP A 265 9.69 13.04 -17.05
N SER A 266 11.00 12.79 -16.98
CA SER A 266 11.60 11.50 -17.34
C SER A 266 11.76 10.70 -16.05
N ARG A 267 10.87 9.73 -15.84
CA ARG A 267 10.64 9.12 -14.51
C ARG A 267 11.81 8.28 -14.01
N ILE A 268 12.44 7.52 -14.89
CA ILE A 268 13.59 6.61 -14.65
C ILE A 268 14.28 6.46 -16.01
N PRO A 269 15.62 6.33 -16.11
CA PRO A 269 16.27 5.95 -17.36
C PRO A 269 15.62 4.71 -17.98
N ASP A 270 15.44 4.72 -19.30
CA ASP A 270 14.84 3.58 -20.01
C ASP A 270 15.64 2.30 -19.72
N GLY A 271 14.98 1.21 -19.33
CA GLY A 271 15.60 -0.10 -19.17
C GLY A 271 15.39 -0.84 -17.84
N GLN A 272 16.03 -0.40 -16.75
CA GLN A 272 16.17 -1.20 -15.51
C GLN A 272 15.28 -0.73 -14.36
N ALA A 273 14.79 -1.69 -13.57
CA ALA A 273 14.15 -1.41 -12.29
C ALA A 273 15.13 -0.72 -11.34
N LEU A 274 14.61 0.16 -10.49
CA LEU A 274 15.37 0.75 -9.40
C LEU A 274 15.32 -0.20 -8.21
N TYR A 275 16.47 -0.43 -7.60
CA TYR A 275 16.61 -1.21 -6.37
C TYR A 275 17.37 -0.38 -5.35
N LEU A 276 16.99 -0.46 -4.08
CA LEU A 276 17.72 0.17 -2.99
C LEU A 276 18.42 -0.87 -2.14
N ASP A 277 19.57 -0.50 -1.56
CA ASP A 277 20.20 -1.22 -0.45
C ASP A 277 19.59 -0.82 0.91
N ASN A 278 20.11 -1.40 2.00
CA ASN A 278 19.59 -1.19 3.36
C ASN A 278 19.82 0.22 3.88
N GLU A 279 20.74 0.95 3.26
CA GLU A 279 21.06 2.34 3.55
C GLU A 279 20.24 3.32 2.68
N GLY A 280 19.36 2.81 1.79
CA GLY A 280 18.53 3.62 0.91
C GLY A 280 19.26 4.13 -0.34
N ASN A 281 20.47 3.65 -0.61
CA ASN A 281 21.21 4.00 -1.82
C ASN A 281 20.81 3.11 -2.99
N TYR A 282 21.02 3.60 -4.20
CA TYR A 282 20.83 2.80 -5.40
C TYR A 282 21.74 1.56 -5.40
N LEU A 283 21.13 0.39 -5.53
CA LEU A 283 21.82 -0.89 -5.65
C LEU A 283 22.17 -1.17 -7.12
N ASP A 284 23.47 -1.12 -7.45
CA ASP A 284 23.97 -1.61 -8.74
C ASP A 284 23.99 -3.14 -8.75
N VAL A 285 22.97 -3.74 -9.38
CA VAL A 285 22.81 -5.19 -9.52
C VAL A 285 24.02 -5.85 -10.21
N SER A 286 24.77 -5.14 -11.06
CA SER A 286 25.97 -5.70 -11.70
C SER A 286 27.09 -6.00 -10.69
N GLN A 287 27.16 -5.22 -9.61
CA GLN A 287 28.15 -5.36 -8.54
C GLN A 287 27.64 -6.18 -7.34
N ALA A 288 26.34 -6.50 -7.30
CA ALA A 288 25.75 -7.28 -6.23
C ALA A 288 26.36 -8.70 -6.11
N ASP A 289 26.27 -9.27 -4.90
CA ASP A 289 26.71 -10.65 -4.63
C ASP A 289 25.90 -11.68 -5.45
N ALA A 290 26.45 -12.88 -5.59
CA ALA A 290 25.84 -13.94 -6.40
C ALA A 290 24.45 -14.35 -5.89
N GLN A 291 24.23 -14.31 -4.58
CA GLN A 291 22.95 -14.68 -3.96
C GLN A 291 21.86 -13.65 -4.29
N THR A 292 22.19 -12.36 -4.23
CA THR A 292 21.28 -11.25 -4.55
C THR A 292 20.87 -11.29 -6.02
N LYS A 293 21.83 -11.55 -6.92
CA LYS A 293 21.57 -11.75 -8.35
C LYS A 293 20.62 -12.92 -8.59
N GLN A 294 20.85 -14.05 -7.92
CA GLN A 294 19.99 -15.22 -8.02
C GLN A 294 18.57 -14.93 -7.52
N LEU A 295 18.42 -14.31 -6.35
CA LEU A 295 17.10 -13.96 -5.79
C LEU A 295 16.30 -13.03 -6.72
N LEU A 296 16.95 -12.04 -7.33
CA LEU A 296 16.31 -11.15 -8.30
C LEU A 296 15.91 -11.88 -9.60
N GLU A 297 16.71 -12.84 -10.04
CA GLU A 297 16.38 -13.68 -11.20
C GLU A 297 15.21 -14.63 -10.89
N ASP A 298 15.24 -15.29 -9.74
CA ASP A 298 14.15 -16.13 -9.25
C ASP A 298 12.86 -15.33 -9.13
N TYR A 299 12.93 -14.08 -8.64
CA TYR A 299 11.75 -13.22 -8.56
C TYR A 299 11.14 -12.96 -9.94
N LYS A 300 11.97 -12.72 -10.96
CA LYS A 300 11.50 -12.54 -12.34
C LYS A 300 10.83 -13.80 -12.87
N PHE A 301 11.35 -15.00 -12.56
CA PHE A 301 10.70 -16.25 -12.96
C PHE A 301 9.36 -16.48 -12.25
N VAL A 302 9.26 -16.17 -10.96
CA VAL A 302 8.00 -16.22 -10.21
C VAL A 302 6.98 -15.24 -10.81
N GLN A 303 7.38 -13.98 -11.03
CA GLN A 303 6.53 -12.97 -11.67
C GLN A 303 6.10 -13.40 -13.07
N TYR A 304 7.01 -13.93 -13.88
CA TYR A 304 6.69 -14.44 -15.21
C TYR A 304 5.65 -15.55 -15.13
N ASP A 305 5.84 -16.54 -14.25
CA ASP A 305 4.91 -17.67 -14.11
C ASP A 305 3.52 -17.25 -13.63
N PHE A 306 3.42 -16.23 -12.76
CA PHE A 306 2.15 -15.67 -12.29
C PHE A 306 1.43 -14.81 -13.33
N THR A 307 2.13 -14.38 -14.38
CA THR A 307 1.60 -13.40 -15.35
C THR A 307 1.47 -13.99 -16.76
N ALA A 308 2.58 -14.12 -17.48
CA ALA A 308 2.63 -14.52 -18.88
C ALA A 308 3.00 -16.00 -19.09
N GLY A 309 3.45 -16.67 -18.03
CA GLY A 309 3.89 -18.06 -18.06
C GLY A 309 2.74 -19.07 -18.06
N LYS A 310 3.03 -20.30 -17.63
CA LYS A 310 2.07 -21.41 -17.67
C LYS A 310 1.45 -21.72 -16.30
N ASN A 311 1.69 -20.88 -15.30
CA ASN A 311 1.26 -21.08 -13.93
C ASN A 311 1.77 -22.42 -13.35
N TYR A 312 3.04 -22.75 -13.59
CA TYR A 312 3.69 -23.96 -13.07
C TYR A 312 3.61 -24.06 -11.53
N LEU A 313 3.73 -22.93 -10.83
CA LEU A 313 3.70 -22.86 -9.37
C LEU A 313 2.31 -23.15 -8.77
N LYS A 314 1.23 -23.05 -9.57
CA LYS A 314 -0.15 -23.22 -9.12
C LYS A 314 -0.42 -24.57 -8.44
N ASN A 315 0.18 -25.63 -8.95
CA ASN A 315 -0.06 -27.01 -8.48
C ASN A 315 1.06 -27.51 -7.55
N THR A 316 1.76 -26.58 -6.90
CA THR A 316 2.83 -26.87 -5.94
C THR A 316 2.47 -26.29 -4.58
N ASP A 317 3.25 -26.61 -3.55
CA ASP A 317 3.07 -26.03 -2.21
C ASP A 317 3.67 -24.62 -2.07
N PHE A 318 4.11 -23.98 -3.17
CA PHE A 318 4.83 -22.71 -3.11
C PHE A 318 4.04 -21.58 -2.42
N MET A 319 2.70 -21.60 -2.53
CA MET A 319 1.83 -20.62 -1.87
C MET A 319 1.26 -21.09 -0.53
N ASN A 320 1.44 -22.36 -0.17
CA ASN A 320 0.84 -22.98 1.01
C ASN A 320 1.70 -22.72 2.24
N ILE A 321 1.08 -22.33 3.36
CA ILE A 321 1.78 -22.17 4.65
C ILE A 321 2.23 -23.55 5.15
N SER A 322 3.49 -23.64 5.61
CA SER A 322 4.07 -24.82 6.27
C SER A 322 4.46 -24.53 7.71
#